data_AF-A0AAV6APM0-F1
#
_entry.id   AF-A0AAV6APM0-F1
#
_cell.length_a   1.000
_cell.length_b   1.000
_cell.length_c   1.000
_cell.angle_alpha   90.00
_cell.angle_beta   90.00
_cell.angle_gamma   90.00
#
_symmetry.space_group_name_H-M   'P 1'
#
loop_
_entity.id
_entity.type
_entity.pdbx_description
1 polymer ?
#
loop_
_entity_poly.entity_id
_entity_poly.type
_entity_poly.pdbx_seq_one_letter_code
_entity_poly.pdbx_strand_id
1 'polypeptide(L)'
;GTSATAVGEGTIATMSGAAAFGSDATATGLSSLAAGDNSLASGGSSISVGDSSTATMDRAAAFGFSADATGLESLAAGTRSAASADSAIAVGTDTTATAVGAAAFGTSADALGANSLAAGAGANAVGASSAAVGHNALANAADSVAVGHNAVASNDNSVAIGGGTAGAAASGQESVAIGHSTVASANNSVALGAGAVADQADTVSVGNAMAQRRITNLAAGVNPTDAVNVSQLMGIAGSTSSAIAALDSRIDDVEAESARGIAAVAALTQPVYHGPGDLVATMGTGYYEGESAISAAIGYLNQSGTIGYTAGVGMPLGGDGPVLRAGISLKLN
;
A
#
# COMPACT_ATOMS: atom_id res chain seq x y z
N GLY A 1 -55.34 -35.14 12.95
CA GLY A 1 -56.14 -34.01 13.49
C GLY A 1 -57.25 -33.66 12.52
N THR A 2 -57.92 -32.52 12.70
CA THR A 2 -58.87 -31.99 11.70
C THR A 2 -58.17 -31.76 10.36
N SER A 3 -58.77 -32.21 9.26
CA SER A 3 -58.22 -32.07 7.90
C SER A 3 -56.80 -32.66 7.71
N ALA A 4 -56.42 -33.66 8.50
CA ALA A 4 -55.17 -34.37 8.30
C ALA A 4 -55.28 -35.37 7.13
N THR A 5 -54.21 -35.51 6.34
CA THR A 5 -54.13 -36.45 5.21
C THR A 5 -52.96 -37.41 5.44
N ALA A 6 -53.19 -38.71 5.34
CA ALA A 6 -52.15 -39.73 5.41
C ALA A 6 -52.35 -40.74 4.27
N VAL A 7 -51.35 -40.90 3.40
CA VAL A 7 -51.42 -41.75 2.21
C VAL A 7 -50.13 -42.56 2.06
N GLY A 8 -50.21 -43.86 2.36
CA GLY A 8 -49.09 -44.78 2.30
C GLY A 8 -49.13 -45.77 3.46
N GLU A 9 -48.37 -46.86 3.33
CA GLU A 9 -48.14 -47.80 4.43
C GLU A 9 -47.30 -47.13 5.52
N GLY A 10 -47.54 -47.44 6.80
CA GLY A 10 -46.82 -46.81 7.92
C GLY A 10 -47.01 -45.29 8.14
N THR A 11 -47.80 -44.59 7.32
CA THR A 11 -47.92 -43.12 7.40
C THR A 11 -48.57 -42.60 8.68
N ILE A 12 -48.05 -41.48 9.19
CA ILE A 12 -48.51 -40.83 10.42
C ILE A 12 -48.82 -39.35 10.13
N ALA A 13 -50.07 -38.92 10.30
CA ALA A 13 -50.47 -37.51 10.24
C ALA A 13 -51.36 -37.12 11.45
N THR A 14 -50.77 -36.55 12.51
CA THR A 14 -51.45 -36.45 13.82
C THR A 14 -52.11 -35.10 14.09
N MET A 15 -51.53 -33.98 13.66
CA MET A 15 -52.02 -32.63 13.96
C MET A 15 -53.06 -32.12 12.94
N SER A 16 -53.65 -30.95 13.19
CA SER A 16 -54.59 -30.33 12.25
C SER A 16 -53.86 -29.86 10.99
N GLY A 17 -54.43 -30.13 9.81
CA GLY A 17 -53.83 -29.75 8.52
C GLY A 17 -52.53 -30.45 8.15
N ALA A 18 -52.05 -31.41 8.95
CA ALA A 18 -50.86 -32.20 8.65
C ALA A 18 -51.10 -33.14 7.47
N ALA A 19 -50.13 -33.25 6.56
CA ALA A 19 -50.23 -34.11 5.38
C ALA A 19 -48.99 -35.00 5.25
N ALA A 20 -49.19 -36.31 5.17
CA ALA A 20 -48.14 -37.32 4.99
C ALA A 20 -48.40 -38.16 3.72
N PHE A 21 -47.40 -38.28 2.84
CA PHE A 21 -47.46 -39.05 1.59
C PHE A 21 -46.18 -39.89 1.41
N GLY A 22 -46.29 -41.20 1.20
CA GLY A 22 -45.14 -42.12 1.05
C GLY A 22 -45.12 -43.21 2.11
N SER A 23 -44.30 -44.25 1.97
CA SER A 23 -44.16 -45.26 3.04
C SER A 23 -43.50 -44.63 4.26
N ASP A 24 -43.97 -44.93 5.47
CA ASP A 24 -43.43 -44.43 6.75
C ASP A 24 -43.29 -42.89 6.88
N ALA A 25 -43.94 -42.12 5.99
CA ALA A 25 -43.93 -40.66 6.05
C ALA A 25 -44.67 -40.16 7.30
N THR A 26 -44.03 -39.27 8.07
CA THR A 26 -44.50 -38.82 9.37
C THR A 26 -44.63 -37.29 9.42
N ALA A 27 -45.87 -36.79 9.42
CA ALA A 27 -46.21 -35.38 9.59
C ALA A 27 -46.91 -35.15 10.94
N THR A 28 -46.17 -34.72 11.96
CA THR A 28 -46.68 -34.54 13.33
C THR A 28 -46.80 -33.08 13.75
N GLY A 29 -46.32 -32.14 12.95
CA GLY A 29 -46.46 -30.70 13.17
C GLY A 29 -47.82 -30.13 12.74
N LEU A 30 -48.26 -29.03 13.35
CA LEU A 30 -49.46 -28.30 12.92
C LEU A 30 -49.27 -27.79 11.49
N SER A 31 -50.18 -28.13 10.57
CA SER A 31 -50.07 -27.76 9.14
C SER A 31 -48.76 -28.16 8.47
N SER A 32 -48.10 -29.24 8.93
CA SER A 32 -46.85 -29.73 8.32
C SER A 32 -47.11 -30.62 7.10
N LEU A 33 -46.10 -30.77 6.25
CA LEU A 33 -46.12 -31.65 5.07
C LEU A 33 -44.91 -32.59 5.09
N ALA A 34 -45.12 -33.90 5.12
CA ALA A 34 -44.12 -34.92 4.87
C ALA A 34 -44.45 -35.65 3.56
N ALA A 35 -43.58 -35.62 2.56
CA ALA A 35 -43.80 -36.27 1.27
C ALA A 35 -42.52 -36.98 0.79
N GLY A 36 -42.50 -38.30 0.86
CA GLY A 36 -41.35 -39.14 0.56
C GLY A 36 -41.28 -40.34 1.50
N ASP A 37 -40.65 -41.42 1.05
CA ASP A 37 -40.40 -42.59 1.90
C ASP A 37 -39.59 -42.18 3.14
N ASN A 38 -40.03 -42.59 4.33
CA ASN A 38 -39.38 -42.27 5.61
C ASN A 38 -39.14 -40.75 5.84
N SER A 39 -39.94 -39.87 5.22
CA SER A 39 -39.83 -38.42 5.44
C SER A 39 -40.44 -37.99 6.78
N LEU A 40 -39.85 -37.00 7.46
CA LEU A 40 -40.29 -36.54 8.79
C LEU A 40 -40.51 -35.02 8.81
N ALA A 41 -41.74 -34.57 9.06
CA ALA A 41 -42.10 -33.17 9.27
C ALA A 41 -42.78 -32.98 10.64
N SER A 42 -42.00 -32.73 11.70
CA SER A 42 -42.51 -32.61 13.07
C SER A 42 -42.69 -31.18 13.59
N GLY A 43 -42.09 -30.19 12.93
CA GLY A 43 -42.26 -28.78 13.27
C GLY A 43 -43.59 -28.19 12.78
N GLY A 44 -44.10 -27.17 13.47
CA GLY A 44 -45.27 -26.42 13.03
C GLY A 44 -45.01 -25.72 11.69
N SER A 45 -45.91 -25.92 10.71
CA SER A 45 -45.76 -25.43 9.33
C SER A 45 -44.45 -25.87 8.65
N SER A 46 -43.83 -26.97 9.11
CA SER A 46 -42.64 -27.51 8.48
C SER A 46 -42.97 -28.31 7.22
N ILE A 47 -42.01 -28.39 6.30
CA ILE A 47 -42.13 -29.10 5.03
C ILE A 47 -40.94 -30.03 4.89
N SER A 48 -41.18 -31.31 4.65
CA SER A 48 -40.16 -32.32 4.36
C SER A 48 -40.55 -33.05 3.09
N VAL A 49 -39.81 -32.86 2.01
CA VAL A 49 -40.08 -33.47 0.71
C VAL A 49 -38.83 -34.18 0.19
N GLY A 50 -38.90 -35.50 0.04
CA GLY A 50 -37.79 -36.35 -0.37
C GLY A 50 -37.65 -37.58 0.52
N ASP A 51 -37.08 -38.65 -0.03
CA ASP A 51 -36.75 -39.86 0.72
C ASP A 51 -35.82 -39.55 1.89
N SER A 52 -36.18 -40.02 3.09
CA SER A 52 -35.45 -39.84 4.34
C SER A 52 -35.16 -38.36 4.67
N SER A 53 -35.93 -37.42 4.13
CA SER A 53 -35.82 -35.99 4.46
C SER A 53 -36.39 -35.71 5.85
N THR A 54 -35.83 -34.72 6.55
CA THR A 54 -36.21 -34.37 7.92
C THR A 54 -36.37 -32.86 8.10
N ALA A 55 -37.52 -32.42 8.59
CA ALA A 55 -37.83 -31.03 8.97
C ALA A 55 -38.47 -30.98 10.37
N THR A 56 -37.64 -30.77 11.41
CA THR A 56 -38.05 -31.00 12.81
C THR A 56 -38.54 -29.77 13.57
N MET A 57 -38.13 -28.57 13.17
CA MET A 57 -38.45 -27.30 13.84
C MET A 57 -39.52 -26.50 13.08
N ASP A 58 -40.13 -25.53 13.75
CA ASP A 58 -41.17 -24.69 13.16
C ASP A 58 -40.67 -23.98 11.91
N ARG A 59 -41.49 -24.01 10.85
CA ARG A 59 -41.20 -23.44 9.51
C ARG A 59 -39.90 -23.95 8.86
N ALA A 60 -39.30 -25.02 9.37
CA ALA A 60 -38.18 -25.68 8.71
C ALA A 60 -38.63 -26.32 7.39
N ALA A 61 -37.80 -26.25 6.36
CA ALA A 61 -38.09 -26.77 5.04
C ALA A 61 -36.94 -27.63 4.52
N ALA A 62 -37.18 -28.93 4.36
CA ALA A 62 -36.25 -29.90 3.78
C ALA A 62 -36.75 -30.36 2.40
N PHE A 63 -35.90 -30.24 1.38
CA PHE A 63 -36.17 -30.67 0.01
C PHE A 63 -35.00 -31.49 -0.54
N GLY A 64 -35.19 -32.79 -0.75
CA GLY A 64 -34.17 -33.68 -1.34
C GLY A 64 -33.98 -34.98 -0.57
N PHE A 65 -33.22 -35.90 -1.16
CA PHE A 65 -32.83 -37.16 -0.52
C PHE A 65 -31.96 -36.89 0.71
N SER A 66 -32.40 -37.33 1.89
CA SER A 66 -31.71 -37.10 3.17
C SER A 66 -31.38 -35.62 3.43
N ALA A 67 -32.25 -34.69 3.02
CA ALA A 67 -32.12 -33.29 3.40
C ALA A 67 -32.58 -33.08 4.86
N ASP A 68 -31.77 -32.41 5.67
CA ASP A 68 -32.01 -32.22 7.10
C ASP A 68 -32.13 -30.73 7.46
N ALA A 69 -33.37 -30.24 7.62
CA ALA A 69 -33.69 -28.91 8.11
C ALA A 69 -34.10 -28.99 9.60
N THR A 70 -33.14 -28.85 10.51
CA THR A 70 -33.37 -29.07 11.96
C THR A 70 -33.30 -27.81 12.81
N GLY A 71 -33.05 -26.64 12.20
CA GLY A 71 -33.13 -25.34 12.85
C GLY A 71 -34.48 -24.65 12.66
N LEU A 72 -34.83 -23.70 13.54
CA LEU A 72 -36.04 -22.88 13.38
C LEU A 72 -35.96 -22.06 12.08
N GLU A 73 -37.01 -22.04 11.27
CA GLU A 73 -37.04 -21.29 10.00
C GLU A 73 -35.87 -21.63 9.05
N SER A 74 -35.29 -22.83 9.16
CA SER A 74 -34.16 -23.26 8.34
C SER A 74 -34.61 -23.84 7.00
N LEU A 75 -33.72 -23.81 5.99
CA LEU A 75 -33.94 -24.37 4.66
C LEU A 75 -32.78 -25.30 4.29
N ALA A 76 -33.05 -26.59 4.13
CA ALA A 76 -32.14 -27.56 3.54
C ALA A 76 -32.69 -28.01 2.18
N ALA A 77 -32.02 -27.66 1.08
CA ALA A 77 -32.46 -28.01 -0.27
C ALA A 77 -31.33 -28.63 -1.09
N GLY A 78 -31.40 -29.95 -1.31
CA GLY A 78 -30.40 -30.74 -2.01
C GLY A 78 -30.15 -32.07 -1.32
N THR A 79 -29.55 -33.00 -2.06
CA THR A 79 -29.17 -34.31 -1.53
C THR A 79 -28.18 -34.16 -0.39
N ARG A 80 -28.50 -34.72 0.80
CA ARG A 80 -27.66 -34.62 2.01
C ARG A 80 -27.28 -33.18 2.40
N SER A 81 -28.17 -32.22 2.10
CA SER A 81 -28.05 -30.85 2.62
C SER A 81 -28.46 -30.81 4.10
N ALA A 82 -27.77 -30.02 4.91
CA ALA A 82 -28.01 -29.92 6.35
C ALA A 82 -28.04 -28.45 6.79
N ALA A 83 -29.20 -27.99 7.27
CA ALA A 83 -29.41 -26.67 7.84
C ALA A 83 -29.86 -26.83 9.31
N SER A 84 -28.89 -26.82 10.23
CA SER A 84 -29.07 -27.32 11.60
C SER A 84 -29.27 -26.24 12.67
N ALA A 85 -29.19 -24.97 12.30
CA ALA A 85 -29.35 -23.84 13.22
C ALA A 85 -30.45 -22.88 12.75
N ASP A 86 -30.88 -22.00 13.64
CA ASP A 86 -31.95 -21.05 13.38
C ASP A 86 -31.63 -20.14 12.18
N SER A 87 -32.59 -20.00 11.27
CA SER A 87 -32.48 -19.27 10.01
C SER A 87 -31.32 -19.71 9.10
N ALA A 88 -30.77 -20.92 9.32
CA ALA A 88 -29.71 -21.46 8.47
C ALA A 88 -30.26 -21.88 7.09
N ILE A 89 -29.46 -21.68 6.05
CA ILE A 89 -29.81 -22.03 4.68
C ILE A 89 -28.70 -22.91 4.10
N ALA A 90 -29.00 -24.13 3.69
CA ALA A 90 -28.08 -25.03 3.00
C ALA A 90 -28.69 -25.48 1.67
N VAL A 91 -28.13 -25.02 0.55
CA VAL A 91 -28.66 -25.29 -0.79
C VAL A 91 -27.58 -25.90 -1.69
N GLY A 92 -27.73 -27.17 -2.02
CA GLY A 92 -26.80 -27.94 -2.85
C GLY A 92 -26.55 -29.34 -2.29
N THR A 93 -25.83 -30.16 -3.05
CA THR A 93 -25.45 -31.51 -2.58
C THR A 93 -24.37 -31.41 -1.51
N ASP A 94 -24.55 -32.12 -0.40
CA ASP A 94 -23.56 -32.18 0.70
C ASP A 94 -23.25 -30.83 1.32
N THR A 95 -24.24 -29.93 1.31
CA THR A 95 -24.09 -28.58 1.87
C THR A 95 -24.39 -28.56 3.35
N THR A 96 -23.62 -27.76 4.10
CA THR A 96 -23.79 -27.66 5.54
C THR A 96 -23.88 -26.20 5.97
N ALA A 97 -24.95 -25.85 6.68
CA ALA A 97 -25.10 -24.59 7.42
C ALA A 97 -25.43 -24.91 8.89
N THR A 98 -24.42 -24.80 9.76
CA THR A 98 -24.52 -25.28 11.17
C THR A 98 -24.65 -24.18 12.21
N ALA A 99 -24.51 -22.92 11.82
CA ALA A 99 -24.59 -21.77 12.72
C ALA A 99 -25.78 -20.86 12.42
N VAL A 100 -26.19 -20.09 13.42
CA VAL A 100 -27.36 -19.20 13.32
C VAL A 100 -27.17 -18.19 12.18
N GLY A 101 -28.15 -18.10 11.30
CA GLY A 101 -28.13 -17.20 10.14
C GLY A 101 -27.06 -17.54 9.08
N ALA A 102 -26.40 -18.70 9.17
CA ALA A 102 -25.41 -19.13 8.20
C ALA A 102 -26.06 -19.56 6.88
N ALA A 103 -25.43 -19.25 5.75
CA ALA A 103 -25.94 -19.59 4.43
C ALA A 103 -24.86 -20.27 3.57
N ALA A 104 -25.12 -21.50 3.16
CA ALA A 104 -24.28 -22.32 2.31
C ALA A 104 -24.97 -22.59 0.96
N PHE A 105 -24.27 -22.32 -0.15
CA PHE A 105 -24.75 -22.52 -1.52
C PHE A 105 -23.70 -23.23 -2.38
N GLY A 106 -24.05 -24.37 -2.97
CA GLY A 106 -23.21 -25.12 -3.92
C GLY A 106 -22.62 -26.40 -3.33
N THR A 107 -22.21 -27.35 -4.16
CA THR A 107 -21.79 -28.69 -3.70
C THR A 107 -20.67 -28.64 -2.65
N SER A 108 -20.88 -29.29 -1.50
CA SER A 108 -19.91 -29.33 -0.40
C SER A 108 -19.52 -27.94 0.15
N ALA A 109 -20.42 -26.96 0.06
CA ALA A 109 -20.24 -25.67 0.72
C ALA A 109 -20.56 -25.77 2.21
N ASP A 110 -19.70 -25.20 3.05
CA ASP A 110 -19.79 -25.23 4.51
C ASP A 110 -19.83 -23.80 5.08
N ALA A 111 -20.99 -23.40 5.61
CA ALA A 111 -21.16 -22.17 6.38
C ALA A 111 -21.24 -22.51 7.88
N LEU A 112 -20.12 -22.36 8.57
CA LEU A 112 -19.94 -22.85 9.95
C LEU A 112 -19.91 -21.73 11.00
N GLY A 113 -19.71 -20.48 10.59
CA GLY A 113 -19.75 -19.32 11.45
C GLY A 113 -21.14 -18.67 11.53
N ALA A 114 -21.47 -18.05 12.66
CA ALA A 114 -22.73 -17.30 12.79
C ALA A 114 -22.79 -16.17 11.76
N ASN A 115 -23.93 -16.02 11.08
CA ASN A 115 -24.12 -15.06 9.97
C ASN A 115 -23.09 -15.21 8.83
N SER A 116 -22.47 -16.37 8.65
CA SER A 116 -21.49 -16.57 7.58
C SER A 116 -22.15 -16.92 6.24
N LEU A 117 -21.42 -16.66 5.15
CA LEU A 117 -21.84 -17.00 3.79
C LEU A 117 -20.77 -17.85 3.11
N ALA A 118 -21.10 -19.10 2.76
CA ALA A 118 -20.30 -19.94 1.90
C ALA A 118 -21.02 -20.14 0.56
N ALA A 119 -20.47 -19.60 -0.53
CA ALA A 119 -21.09 -19.67 -1.85
C ALA A 119 -20.09 -20.14 -2.93
N GLY A 120 -20.25 -21.37 -3.38
CA GLY A 120 -19.36 -22.02 -4.34
C GLY A 120 -19.06 -23.46 -3.94
N ALA A 121 -18.72 -24.31 -4.91
CA ALA A 121 -18.38 -25.70 -4.60
C ALA A 121 -17.12 -25.76 -3.73
N GLY A 122 -17.22 -26.43 -2.58
CA GLY A 122 -16.15 -26.51 -1.58
C GLY A 122 -15.85 -25.19 -0.83
N ALA A 123 -16.68 -24.15 -0.98
CA ALA A 123 -16.49 -22.90 -0.24
C ALA A 123 -16.69 -23.13 1.26
N ASN A 124 -15.84 -22.54 2.10
CA ASN A 124 -15.87 -22.75 3.54
C ASN A 124 -15.76 -21.42 4.30
N ALA A 125 -16.83 -21.03 4.97
CA ALA A 125 -16.95 -19.81 5.77
C ALA A 125 -17.04 -20.19 7.25
N VAL A 126 -15.88 -20.30 7.90
CA VAL A 126 -15.70 -20.82 9.26
C VAL A 126 -15.94 -19.73 10.31
N GLY A 127 -15.45 -18.51 10.05
CA GLY A 127 -15.53 -17.42 11.02
C GLY A 127 -16.93 -16.82 11.15
N ALA A 128 -17.24 -16.25 12.32
CA ALA A 128 -18.45 -15.46 12.50
C ALA A 128 -18.43 -14.25 11.55
N SER A 129 -19.58 -13.93 10.95
CA SER A 129 -19.73 -12.85 9.95
C SER A 129 -18.78 -12.97 8.74
N SER A 130 -18.22 -14.15 8.49
CA SER A 130 -17.27 -14.36 7.39
C SER A 130 -17.98 -14.63 6.06
N ALA A 131 -17.30 -14.39 4.95
CA ALA A 131 -17.82 -14.67 3.62
C ALA A 131 -16.77 -15.37 2.75
N ALA A 132 -17.08 -16.59 2.29
CA ALA A 132 -16.28 -17.36 1.34
C ALA A 132 -17.07 -17.53 0.03
N VAL A 133 -16.65 -16.87 -1.03
CA VAL A 133 -17.34 -16.87 -2.34
C VAL A 133 -16.39 -17.34 -3.44
N GLY A 134 -16.65 -18.52 -3.99
CA GLY A 134 -15.84 -19.13 -5.06
C GLY A 134 -15.51 -20.59 -4.78
N HIS A 135 -15.04 -21.30 -5.82
CA HIS A 135 -14.60 -22.68 -5.68
C HIS A 135 -13.45 -22.77 -4.66
N ASN A 136 -13.60 -23.57 -3.61
CA ASN A 136 -12.63 -23.71 -2.52
C ASN A 136 -12.20 -22.39 -1.86
N ALA A 137 -13.03 -21.34 -1.88
CA ALA A 137 -12.76 -20.13 -1.11
C ALA A 137 -12.81 -20.45 0.39
N LEU A 138 -11.91 -19.87 1.19
CA LEU A 138 -11.78 -20.17 2.61
C LEU A 138 -11.71 -18.88 3.44
N ALA A 139 -12.72 -18.64 4.26
CA ALA A 139 -12.77 -17.54 5.22
C ALA A 139 -12.74 -18.11 6.65
N ASN A 140 -11.54 -18.19 7.24
CA ASN A 140 -11.30 -18.98 8.46
C ASN A 140 -11.66 -18.26 9.77
N ALA A 141 -11.80 -16.93 9.74
CA ALA A 141 -11.71 -16.08 10.92
C ALA A 141 -12.84 -15.03 10.93
N ALA A 142 -13.04 -14.38 12.07
CA ALA A 142 -14.18 -13.47 12.25
C ALA A 142 -14.07 -12.28 11.28
N ASP A 143 -15.19 -11.88 10.70
CA ASP A 143 -15.29 -10.80 9.72
C ASP A 143 -14.35 -10.95 8.51
N SER A 144 -13.83 -12.16 8.24
CA SER A 144 -12.91 -12.39 7.13
C SER A 144 -13.66 -12.64 5.81
N VAL A 145 -13.08 -12.17 4.70
CA VAL A 145 -13.72 -12.20 3.39
C VAL A 145 -12.78 -12.83 2.37
N ALA A 146 -13.15 -13.97 1.81
CA ALA A 146 -12.44 -14.66 0.74
C ALA A 146 -13.31 -14.73 -0.53
N VAL A 147 -12.91 -14.03 -1.59
CA VAL A 147 -13.64 -14.00 -2.87
C VAL A 147 -12.72 -14.42 -4.02
N GLY A 148 -12.99 -15.58 -4.60
CA GLY A 148 -12.27 -16.14 -5.74
C GLY A 148 -11.90 -17.61 -5.58
N HIS A 149 -11.51 -18.24 -6.69
CA HIS A 149 -11.04 -19.63 -6.70
C HIS A 149 -9.78 -19.77 -5.82
N ASN A 150 -9.87 -20.60 -4.78
CA ASN A 150 -8.84 -20.81 -3.75
C ASN A 150 -8.45 -19.54 -2.96
N ALA A 151 -9.27 -18.50 -2.93
CA ALA A 151 -8.98 -17.34 -2.09
C ALA A 151 -8.99 -17.74 -0.61
N VAL A 152 -8.05 -17.23 0.19
CA VAL A 152 -7.90 -17.59 1.61
C VAL A 152 -7.75 -16.33 2.47
N ALA A 153 -8.70 -16.12 3.37
CA ALA A 153 -8.67 -15.08 4.41
C ALA A 153 -8.54 -15.76 5.78
N SER A 154 -7.32 -15.80 6.32
CA SER A 154 -6.96 -16.69 7.44
C SER A 154 -7.15 -16.09 8.84
N ASN A 155 -7.23 -14.76 8.97
CA ASN A 155 -7.24 -14.07 10.25
C ASN A 155 -8.37 -13.04 10.32
N ASP A 156 -8.64 -12.56 11.53
CA ASP A 156 -9.77 -11.66 11.77
C ASP A 156 -9.63 -10.40 10.92
N ASN A 157 -10.76 -9.95 10.37
CA ASN A 157 -10.86 -8.79 9.50
C ASN A 157 -9.98 -8.85 8.22
N SER A 158 -9.45 -10.03 7.85
CA SER A 158 -8.63 -10.15 6.63
C SER A 158 -9.49 -10.30 5.37
N VAL A 159 -9.03 -9.73 4.25
CA VAL A 159 -9.76 -9.69 2.99
C VAL A 159 -8.88 -10.22 1.86
N ALA A 160 -9.26 -11.35 1.26
CA ALA A 160 -8.61 -11.95 0.10
C ALA A 160 -9.55 -11.92 -1.11
N ILE A 161 -9.26 -11.07 -2.10
CA ILE A 161 -10.05 -10.95 -3.33
C ILE A 161 -9.15 -11.27 -4.53
N GLY A 162 -9.38 -12.41 -5.16
CA GLY A 162 -8.60 -12.85 -6.31
C GLY A 162 -8.54 -14.36 -6.40
N GLY A 163 -8.65 -14.87 -7.64
CA GLY A 163 -8.61 -16.31 -7.91
C GLY A 163 -7.31 -16.77 -8.58
N GLY A 164 -7.12 -18.09 -8.61
CA GLY A 164 -6.04 -18.74 -9.35
C GLY A 164 -5.69 -20.10 -8.77
N THR A 165 -4.62 -20.72 -9.28
CA THR A 165 -4.08 -21.95 -8.70
C THR A 165 -3.59 -21.76 -7.26
N ALA A 166 -3.05 -20.57 -6.93
CA ALA A 166 -2.62 -20.23 -5.58
C ALA A 166 -3.61 -19.34 -4.80
N GLY A 167 -4.66 -18.82 -5.45
CA GLY A 167 -5.61 -17.87 -4.84
C GLY A 167 -5.00 -16.53 -4.42
N ALA A 168 -5.82 -15.60 -3.93
CA ALA A 168 -5.34 -14.50 -3.08
C ALA A 168 -5.22 -14.99 -1.63
N ALA A 169 -4.17 -14.61 -0.91
CA ALA A 169 -3.93 -15.03 0.46
C ALA A 169 -3.74 -13.83 1.39
N ALA A 170 -4.70 -13.60 2.29
CA ALA A 170 -4.65 -12.59 3.33
C ALA A 170 -4.46 -13.30 4.69
N SER A 171 -3.20 -13.50 5.08
CA SER A 171 -2.80 -14.24 6.27
C SER A 171 -2.29 -13.37 7.42
N GLY A 172 -2.16 -12.05 7.25
CA GLY A 172 -2.03 -11.13 8.37
C GLY A 172 -3.40 -10.79 9.01
N GLN A 173 -3.40 -10.44 10.30
CA GLN A 173 -4.55 -9.79 10.94
C GLN A 173 -4.86 -8.46 10.23
N GLU A 174 -6.13 -8.14 9.97
CA GLU A 174 -6.53 -6.89 9.25
C GLU A 174 -5.84 -6.72 7.87
N SER A 175 -5.35 -7.80 7.27
CA SER A 175 -4.62 -7.74 6.00
C SER A 175 -5.56 -7.77 4.79
N VAL A 176 -5.13 -7.17 3.68
CA VAL A 176 -5.90 -7.07 2.44
C VAL A 176 -5.05 -7.54 1.27
N ALA A 177 -5.45 -8.64 0.62
CA ALA A 177 -4.82 -9.19 -0.58
C ALA A 177 -5.78 -9.08 -1.78
N ILE A 178 -5.48 -8.19 -2.74
CA ILE A 178 -6.34 -7.95 -3.91
C ILE A 178 -5.57 -8.24 -5.20
N GLY A 179 -5.90 -9.37 -5.83
CA GLY A 179 -5.38 -9.80 -7.12
C GLY A 179 -5.01 -11.29 -7.15
N HIS A 180 -4.86 -11.83 -8.35
CA HIS A 180 -4.37 -13.19 -8.58
C HIS A 180 -3.02 -13.44 -7.87
N SER A 181 -2.91 -14.52 -7.09
CA SER A 181 -1.66 -14.93 -6.42
C SER A 181 -1.04 -13.83 -5.55
N THR A 182 -1.87 -12.98 -4.94
CA THR A 182 -1.41 -11.96 -3.98
C THR A 182 -1.21 -12.56 -2.60
N VAL A 183 -0.24 -12.03 -1.85
CA VAL A 183 0.07 -12.48 -0.49
C VAL A 183 0.21 -11.27 0.42
N ALA A 184 -0.74 -11.07 1.34
CA ALA A 184 -0.65 -10.12 2.43
C ALA A 184 -0.42 -10.88 3.74
N SER A 185 0.84 -11.10 4.11
CA SER A 185 1.22 -11.97 5.24
C SER A 185 1.50 -11.22 6.54
N ALA A 186 1.65 -9.90 6.49
CA ALA A 186 1.85 -9.08 7.67
C ALA A 186 0.55 -8.42 8.16
N ASN A 187 0.50 -8.08 9.45
CA ASN A 187 -0.66 -7.43 10.07
C ASN A 187 -0.89 -6.03 9.49
N ASN A 188 -2.15 -5.64 9.31
CA ASN A 188 -2.54 -4.34 8.77
C ASN A 188 -1.80 -3.99 7.46
N SER A 189 -1.57 -5.00 6.60
CA SER A 189 -0.85 -4.83 5.34
C SER A 189 -1.77 -4.99 4.13
N VAL A 190 -1.43 -4.33 3.02
CA VAL A 190 -2.21 -4.38 1.77
C VAL A 190 -1.31 -4.85 0.63
N ALA A 191 -1.58 -6.01 0.05
CA ALA A 191 -0.99 -6.47 -1.20
C ALA A 191 -1.93 -6.17 -2.38
N LEU A 192 -1.53 -5.27 -3.28
CA LEU A 192 -2.37 -4.78 -4.38
C LEU A 192 -1.79 -5.12 -5.76
N GLY A 193 -2.52 -5.94 -6.51
CA GLY A 193 -2.20 -6.33 -7.89
C GLY A 193 -1.53 -7.69 -7.99
N ALA A 194 -1.74 -8.40 -9.11
CA ALA A 194 -1.37 -9.81 -9.27
C ALA A 194 0.08 -10.14 -8.83
N GLY A 195 0.28 -11.13 -7.95
CA GLY A 195 1.61 -11.49 -7.45
C GLY A 195 2.25 -10.47 -6.51
N ALA A 196 1.54 -9.44 -6.06
CA ALA A 196 2.05 -8.53 -5.03
C ALA A 196 2.22 -9.26 -3.70
N VAL A 197 3.26 -8.89 -2.96
CA VAL A 197 3.60 -9.45 -1.65
C VAL A 197 3.75 -8.31 -0.66
N ALA A 198 2.95 -8.32 0.41
CA ALA A 198 3.05 -7.40 1.54
C ALA A 198 3.43 -8.21 2.79
N ASP A 199 4.72 -8.19 3.11
CA ASP A 199 5.37 -8.96 4.19
C ASP A 199 5.83 -8.07 5.36
N GLN A 200 5.46 -6.79 5.34
CA GLN A 200 5.74 -5.82 6.40
C GLN A 200 4.43 -5.22 6.92
N ALA A 201 4.33 -5.08 8.24
CA ALA A 201 3.14 -4.54 8.88
C ALA A 201 2.95 -3.06 8.54
N ASP A 202 1.70 -2.60 8.49
CA ASP A 202 1.35 -1.20 8.22
C ASP A 202 1.87 -0.68 6.85
N THR A 203 1.93 -1.56 5.84
CA THR A 203 2.41 -1.20 4.50
C THR A 203 1.41 -1.50 3.39
N VAL A 204 1.53 -0.76 2.28
CA VAL A 204 0.89 -1.08 1.01
C VAL A 204 1.98 -1.49 0.02
N SER A 205 1.94 -2.75 -0.43
CA SER A 205 2.79 -3.27 -1.49
C SER A 205 2.03 -3.37 -2.80
N VAL A 206 2.52 -2.71 -3.84
CA VAL A 206 1.95 -2.76 -5.20
C VAL A 206 2.67 -3.78 -6.10
N GLY A 207 3.57 -4.59 -5.57
CA GLY A 207 4.43 -5.48 -6.34
C GLY A 207 5.17 -6.48 -5.48
N ASN A 208 6.28 -7.00 -5.98
CA ASN A 208 7.17 -7.86 -5.21
C ASN A 208 8.64 -7.55 -5.56
N ALA A 209 9.57 -8.26 -4.90
CA ALA A 209 11.01 -8.04 -5.06
C ALA A 209 11.52 -8.19 -6.52
N MET A 210 10.85 -9.00 -7.34
CA MET A 210 11.23 -9.26 -8.73
C MET A 210 10.39 -8.50 -9.76
N ALA A 211 9.27 -7.91 -9.33
CA ALA A 211 8.31 -7.24 -10.21
C ALA A 211 7.65 -6.05 -9.49
N GLN A 212 8.35 -4.92 -9.46
CA GLN A 212 7.80 -3.65 -8.99
C GLN A 212 6.83 -3.06 -10.01
N ARG A 213 5.89 -2.24 -9.53
CA ARG A 213 4.96 -1.49 -10.38
C ARG A 213 5.21 -0.01 -10.29
N ARG A 214 4.97 0.69 -11.39
CA ARG A 214 4.90 2.16 -11.39
C ARG A 214 3.54 2.60 -10.86
N ILE A 215 3.55 3.61 -9.99
CA ILE A 215 2.36 4.36 -9.60
C ILE A 215 2.28 5.57 -10.53
N THR A 216 1.23 5.67 -11.33
CA THR A 216 1.05 6.72 -12.35
C THR A 216 -0.20 7.55 -12.07
N ASN A 217 -0.31 8.73 -12.69
CA ASN A 217 -1.38 9.70 -12.42
C ASN A 217 -1.40 10.20 -10.97
N LEU A 218 -0.22 10.30 -10.34
CA LEU A 218 -0.06 10.85 -9.01
C LEU A 218 0.03 12.38 -9.08
N ALA A 219 -0.97 13.05 -8.50
CA ALA A 219 -0.94 14.49 -8.29
C ALA A 219 0.23 14.89 -7.38
N ALA A 220 0.63 16.16 -7.43
CA ALA A 220 1.67 16.68 -6.56
C ALA A 220 1.20 16.63 -5.09
N GLY A 221 2.05 16.13 -4.20
CA GLY A 221 1.78 16.10 -2.76
C GLY A 221 1.76 17.51 -2.16
N VAL A 222 0.89 17.74 -1.17
CA VAL A 222 0.70 19.04 -0.51
C VAL A 222 1.08 18.97 0.97
N ASN A 223 0.68 17.90 1.66
CA ASN A 223 0.98 17.68 3.06
C ASN A 223 2.30 16.91 3.26
N PRO A 224 2.90 16.94 4.47
CA PRO A 224 4.15 16.22 4.75
C PRO A 224 4.09 14.69 4.56
N THR A 225 2.90 14.10 4.60
CA THR A 225 2.67 12.65 4.46
C THR A 225 2.16 12.26 3.07
N ASP A 226 2.05 13.21 2.14
CA ASP A 226 1.63 12.91 0.78
C ASP A 226 2.79 12.32 -0.02
N ALA A 227 2.49 11.43 -0.96
CA ALA A 227 3.49 10.93 -1.90
C ALA A 227 3.95 12.05 -2.84
N VAL A 228 5.26 12.10 -3.12
CA VAL A 228 5.88 13.05 -4.04
C VAL A 228 5.87 12.49 -5.46
N ASN A 229 5.48 13.29 -6.45
CA ASN A 229 5.55 12.89 -7.84
C ASN A 229 6.88 13.33 -8.50
N VAL A 230 7.18 12.80 -9.70
CA VAL A 230 8.46 13.08 -10.39
C VAL A 230 8.63 14.57 -10.74
N SER A 231 7.56 15.31 -11.04
CA SER A 231 7.66 16.74 -11.33
C SER A 231 8.12 17.58 -10.13
N GLN A 232 7.69 17.25 -8.91
CA GLN A 232 8.18 17.92 -7.69
C GLN A 232 9.66 17.64 -7.45
N LEU A 233 10.10 16.39 -7.64
CA LEU A 233 11.51 16.02 -7.54
C LEU A 233 12.36 16.75 -8.59
N MET A 234 11.89 16.84 -9.83
CA MET A 234 12.57 17.60 -10.89
C MET A 234 12.64 19.10 -10.59
N GLY A 235 11.62 19.69 -9.96
CA GLY A 235 11.65 21.08 -9.51
C GLY A 235 12.74 21.35 -8.47
N ILE A 236 12.93 20.43 -7.52
CA ILE A 236 14.03 20.50 -6.54
C ILE A 236 15.38 20.36 -7.25
N ALA A 237 15.53 19.36 -8.11
CA ALA A 237 16.77 19.14 -8.86
C ALA A 237 17.17 20.37 -9.70
N GLY A 238 16.20 21.01 -10.36
CA GLY A 238 16.42 22.25 -11.12
C GLY A 238 16.90 23.40 -10.24
N SER A 239 16.26 23.61 -9.08
CA SER A 239 16.64 24.66 -8.13
C SER A 239 18.06 24.48 -7.59
N THR A 240 18.44 23.24 -7.28
CA THR A 240 19.79 22.89 -6.83
C THR A 240 20.83 23.13 -7.92
N SER A 241 20.55 22.71 -9.16
CA SER A 241 21.46 22.96 -10.29
C SER A 241 21.69 24.45 -10.53
N SER A 242 20.64 25.29 -10.42
CA SER A 242 20.78 26.74 -10.53
C SER A 242 21.62 27.34 -9.40
N ALA A 243 21.46 26.85 -8.17
CA ALA A 243 22.27 27.30 -7.04
C ALA A 243 23.75 26.94 -7.20
N ILE A 244 24.05 25.75 -7.73
CA ILE A 244 25.44 25.31 -8.01
C ILE A 244 26.06 26.17 -9.11
N ALA A 245 25.35 26.43 -10.22
CA ALA A 245 25.85 27.29 -11.29
C ALA A 245 26.13 28.72 -10.79
N ALA A 246 25.29 29.24 -9.88
CA ALA A 246 25.53 30.54 -9.26
C ALA A 246 26.75 30.54 -8.32
N LEU A 247 27.02 29.41 -7.65
CA LEU A 247 28.22 29.26 -6.83
C LEU A 247 29.49 29.16 -7.70
N ASP A 248 29.42 28.42 -8.80
CA ASP A 248 30.51 28.23 -9.76
C ASP A 248 30.97 29.58 -10.34
N SER A 249 30.02 30.39 -10.84
CA SER A 249 30.32 31.74 -11.30
C SER A 249 30.93 32.64 -10.22
N ARG A 250 30.49 32.50 -8.96
CA ARG A 250 31.08 33.25 -7.85
C ARG A 250 32.51 32.81 -7.53
N ILE A 251 32.84 31.54 -7.78
CA ILE A 251 34.20 31.03 -7.61
C ILE A 251 35.08 31.59 -8.72
N ASP A 252 34.64 31.54 -9.98
CA ASP A 252 35.35 32.14 -11.12
C ASP A 252 35.64 33.63 -10.88
N ASP A 253 34.66 34.39 -10.37
CA ASP A 253 34.84 35.81 -10.03
C ASP A 253 35.90 36.01 -8.93
N VAL A 254 35.93 35.15 -7.92
CA VAL A 254 36.92 35.21 -6.83
C VAL A 254 38.31 34.83 -7.33
N GLU A 255 38.42 33.81 -8.18
CA GLU A 255 39.68 33.40 -8.81
C GLU A 255 40.24 34.53 -9.68
N ALA A 256 39.39 35.15 -10.52
CA ALA A 256 39.76 36.29 -11.34
C ALA A 256 40.16 37.50 -10.49
N GLU A 257 39.40 37.86 -9.45
CA GLU A 257 39.75 38.96 -8.56
C GLU A 257 41.08 38.71 -7.81
N SER A 258 41.32 37.48 -7.36
CA SER A 258 42.58 37.08 -6.75
C SER A 258 43.75 37.22 -7.73
N ALA A 259 43.62 36.70 -8.96
CA ALA A 259 44.64 36.80 -9.99
C ALA A 259 44.93 38.27 -10.37
N ARG A 260 43.89 39.10 -10.53
CA ARG A 260 43.99 40.54 -10.76
C ARG A 260 44.75 41.25 -9.63
N GLY A 261 44.42 40.93 -8.37
CA GLY A 261 45.13 41.45 -7.20
C GLY A 261 46.62 41.08 -7.19
N ILE A 262 46.96 39.83 -7.51
CA ILE A 262 48.35 39.37 -7.61
C ILE A 262 49.09 40.08 -8.74
N ALA A 263 48.48 40.19 -9.93
CA ALA A 263 49.05 40.92 -11.06
C ALA A 263 49.33 42.40 -10.69
N ALA A 264 48.40 43.06 -9.99
CA ALA A 264 48.57 44.44 -9.52
C ALA A 264 49.73 44.58 -8.53
N VAL A 265 49.91 43.61 -7.63
CA VAL A 265 51.08 43.57 -6.73
C VAL A 265 52.37 43.35 -7.52
N ALA A 266 52.37 42.41 -8.47
CA ALA A 266 53.53 42.10 -9.31
C ALA A 266 53.97 43.30 -10.18
N ALA A 267 53.02 44.14 -10.60
CA ALA A 267 53.30 45.35 -11.37
C ALA A 267 54.04 46.43 -10.56
N LEU A 268 53.91 46.46 -9.22
CA LEU A 268 54.42 47.55 -8.37
C LEU A 268 55.95 47.61 -8.34
N THR A 269 56.50 48.69 -8.89
CA THR A 269 57.95 48.92 -9.00
C THR A 269 58.56 49.58 -7.76
N GLN A 270 59.83 49.29 -7.50
CA GLN A 270 60.62 49.98 -6.48
C GLN A 270 61.49 51.07 -7.14
N PRO A 271 61.36 52.35 -6.73
CA PRO A 271 62.19 53.43 -7.26
C PRO A 271 63.67 53.19 -6.96
N VAL A 272 64.53 53.35 -7.97
CA VAL A 272 66.00 53.30 -7.83
C VAL A 272 66.53 54.73 -7.83
N TYR A 273 67.16 55.13 -6.73
CA TYR A 273 67.72 56.47 -6.54
C TYR A 273 69.18 56.53 -7.03
N HIS A 274 69.57 57.62 -7.70
CA HIS A 274 70.92 57.86 -8.20
C HIS A 274 71.69 58.89 -7.36
N GLY A 275 70.99 59.72 -6.58
CA GLY A 275 71.61 60.68 -5.66
C GLY A 275 70.66 61.26 -4.59
N PRO A 276 71.20 61.93 -3.56
CA PRO A 276 70.39 62.58 -2.52
C PRO A 276 69.49 63.69 -3.09
N GLY A 277 68.24 63.75 -2.62
CA GLY A 277 67.25 64.70 -3.10
C GLY A 277 66.44 64.25 -4.34
N ASP A 278 66.73 63.07 -4.89
CA ASP A 278 66.01 62.53 -6.04
C ASP A 278 64.51 62.36 -5.77
N LEU A 279 63.69 62.89 -6.68
CA LEU A 279 62.30 62.51 -6.86
C LEU A 279 62.21 61.62 -8.10
N VAL A 280 61.90 60.33 -7.91
CA VAL A 280 61.88 59.33 -8.97
C VAL A 280 60.44 58.86 -9.19
N ALA A 281 60.02 58.78 -10.44
CA ALA A 281 58.78 58.11 -10.83
C ALA A 281 59.12 56.83 -11.60
N THR A 282 58.45 55.74 -11.26
CA THR A 282 58.59 54.45 -11.96
C THR A 282 57.22 53.93 -12.38
N MET A 283 57.20 53.21 -13.51
CA MET A 283 56.02 52.53 -14.01
C MET A 283 56.35 51.05 -14.22
N GLY A 284 55.38 50.17 -13.98
CA GLY A 284 55.56 48.74 -14.19
C GLY A 284 54.32 48.07 -14.73
N THR A 285 54.51 46.85 -15.20
CA THR A 285 53.45 45.95 -15.64
C THR A 285 53.58 44.64 -14.86
N GLY A 286 52.44 44.01 -14.59
CA GLY A 286 52.38 42.73 -13.90
C GLY A 286 51.44 41.81 -14.66
N TYR A 287 51.75 40.52 -14.64
CA TYR A 287 50.94 39.49 -15.27
C TYR A 287 50.90 38.27 -14.35
N TYR A 288 49.71 37.73 -14.13
CA TYR A 288 49.49 36.51 -13.35
C TYR A 288 48.24 35.79 -13.86
N GLU A 289 48.37 34.52 -14.24
CA GLU A 289 47.25 33.64 -14.66
C GLU A 289 46.24 34.26 -15.66
N GLY A 290 46.73 34.95 -16.70
CA GLY A 290 45.87 35.56 -17.73
C GLY A 290 45.49 37.01 -17.43
N GLU A 291 45.65 37.46 -16.19
CA GLU A 291 45.34 38.81 -15.77
C GLU A 291 46.56 39.72 -15.85
N SER A 292 46.32 40.97 -16.25
CA SER A 292 47.36 41.99 -16.42
C SER A 292 47.07 43.20 -15.55
N ALA A 293 48.11 43.85 -15.07
CA ALA A 293 48.02 45.07 -14.31
C ALA A 293 49.13 46.06 -14.68
N ILE A 294 48.87 47.32 -14.41
CA ILE A 294 49.86 48.40 -14.52
C ILE A 294 50.09 49.02 -13.15
N SER A 295 51.25 49.62 -12.94
CA SER A 295 51.53 50.39 -11.73
C SER A 295 52.25 51.69 -12.03
N ALA A 296 52.08 52.62 -11.09
CA ALA A 296 52.93 53.80 -10.98
C ALA A 296 53.40 53.92 -9.53
N ALA A 297 54.67 54.25 -9.33
CA ALA A 297 55.23 54.54 -8.02
C ALA A 297 56.08 55.81 -8.06
N ILE A 298 56.06 56.53 -6.96
CA ILE A 298 56.92 57.67 -6.70
C ILE A 298 57.83 57.35 -5.53
N GLY A 299 59.07 57.77 -5.64
CA GLY A 299 60.11 57.64 -4.62
C GLY A 299 60.75 58.98 -4.34
N TYR A 300 61.03 59.28 -3.08
CA TYR A 300 61.83 60.43 -2.69
C TYR A 300 62.98 60.00 -1.77
N LEU A 301 64.22 60.33 -2.14
CA LEU A 301 65.39 60.16 -1.28
C LEU A 301 65.71 61.49 -0.58
N ASN A 302 65.83 61.47 0.74
CA ASN A 302 66.15 62.66 1.50
C ASN A 302 67.53 63.25 1.11
N GLN A 303 67.75 64.52 1.42
CA GLN A 303 68.98 65.25 1.04
C GLN A 303 70.27 64.67 1.65
N SER A 304 70.17 63.88 2.73
CA SER A 304 71.30 63.18 3.33
C SER A 304 71.59 61.81 2.68
N GLY A 305 70.75 61.35 1.75
CA GLY A 305 70.91 60.06 1.07
C GLY A 305 70.72 58.84 1.96
N THR A 306 70.09 58.99 3.13
CA THR A 306 69.97 57.96 4.17
C THR A 306 68.58 57.37 4.33
N ILE A 307 67.52 58.10 3.95
CA ILE A 307 66.13 57.64 4.08
C ILE A 307 65.39 57.87 2.76
N GLY A 308 64.86 56.80 2.17
CA GLY A 308 63.99 56.81 1.01
C GLY A 308 62.53 56.54 1.39
N TYR A 309 61.60 57.25 0.76
CA TYR A 309 60.16 57.05 0.91
C TYR A 309 59.59 56.62 -0.44
N THR A 310 58.78 55.57 -0.45
CA THR A 310 58.12 55.07 -1.67
C THR A 310 56.63 54.99 -1.46
N ALA A 311 55.86 55.44 -2.44
CA ALA A 311 54.42 55.20 -2.53
C ALA A 311 54.08 54.76 -3.95
N GLY A 312 53.28 53.71 -4.10
CA GLY A 312 52.87 53.19 -5.40
C GLY A 312 51.47 52.64 -5.39
N VAL A 313 50.86 52.64 -6.58
CA VAL A 313 49.55 52.09 -6.85
C VAL A 313 49.65 51.13 -8.03
N GLY A 314 49.12 49.92 -7.86
CA GLY A 314 48.90 48.94 -8.91
C GLY A 314 47.41 48.90 -9.25
N MET A 315 47.08 48.90 -10.53
CA MET A 315 45.71 48.80 -11.03
C MET A 315 45.62 47.61 -11.97
N PRO A 316 44.80 46.59 -11.66
CA PRO A 316 44.50 45.55 -12.63
C PRO A 316 43.75 46.17 -13.83
N LEU A 317 44.03 45.68 -15.03
CA LEU A 317 43.47 46.24 -16.28
C LEU A 317 42.02 45.79 -16.53
N GLY A 318 41.52 44.81 -15.77
CA GLY A 318 40.19 44.23 -15.94
C GLY A 318 39.34 44.18 -14.67
N GLY A 319 39.71 44.81 -13.55
CA GLY A 319 38.99 44.67 -12.27
C GLY A 319 38.90 45.92 -11.39
N ASP A 320 38.13 45.78 -10.31
CA ASP A 320 37.74 46.88 -9.43
C ASP A 320 38.53 46.86 -8.12
N GLY A 321 39.65 47.59 -8.09
CA GLY A 321 40.36 47.84 -6.83
C GLY A 321 41.84 48.15 -7.05
N PRO A 322 42.32 49.36 -6.72
CA PRO A 322 43.75 49.63 -6.73
C PRO A 322 44.42 48.91 -5.54
N VAL A 323 45.59 48.32 -5.78
CA VAL A 323 46.48 47.86 -4.72
C VAL A 323 47.47 48.96 -4.39
N LEU A 324 47.53 49.36 -3.13
CA LEU A 324 48.39 50.45 -2.65
C LEU A 324 49.59 49.88 -1.88
N ARG A 325 50.78 50.44 -2.13
CA ARG A 325 52.00 50.12 -1.39
C ARG A 325 52.71 51.39 -0.96
N ALA A 326 53.02 51.49 0.33
CA ALA A 326 53.92 52.51 0.87
C ALA A 326 55.08 51.83 1.60
N GLY A 327 56.28 52.42 1.54
CA GLY A 327 57.46 51.85 2.15
C GLY A 327 58.51 52.91 2.50
N ILE A 328 59.39 52.56 3.44
CA ILE A 328 60.53 53.37 3.85
C ILE A 328 61.78 52.50 3.72
N SER A 329 62.81 53.03 3.07
CA SER A 329 64.11 52.37 2.91
C SER A 329 65.17 53.16 3.68
N LEU A 330 65.98 52.48 4.49
CA LEU A 330 67.08 53.11 5.21
C LEU A 330 68.42 52.59 4.68
N LYS A 331 69.33 53.52 4.37
CA LYS A 331 70.72 53.17 4.07
C LYS A 331 71.44 52.93 5.40
N LEU A 332 71.70 51.66 5.71
CA LEU A 332 72.55 51.24 6.81
C LEU A 332 73.98 51.15 6.27
N ASN A 333 74.89 51.90 6.88
CA ASN A 333 76.28 52.05 6.44
C ASN A 333 76.99 50.73 6.15
#